data_AF-D5K888-F1
#
_entry.id   AF-D5K888-F1
#
_cell.length_a   1.000
_cell.length_b   1.000
_cell.length_c   1.000
_cell.angle_alpha   90.00
_cell.angle_beta   90.00
_cell.angle_gamma   90.00
#
_symmetry.space_group_name_H-M   'P 1'
#
loop_
_entity.id
_entity.type
_entity.pdbx_description
1 polymer ?
#
loop_
_entity_poly.entity_id
_entity_poly.type
_entity_poly.pdbx_seq_one_letter_code
_entity_poly.pdbx_strand_id
1 'polypeptide(L)' 'CRYPLTVDFEDFGWDWIIAPKRYKANYCSGECEYMHLQKYPHTHLVNKANPRGTAGPCCTPTKMSPINMP' A
#
# COMPACT_ATOMS: atom_id res chain seq x y z
N CYS A 1 -7.29 -5.24 -2.81
CA CYS A 1 -7.71 -4.40 -3.96
C CYS A 1 -7.11 -3.00 -3.86
N ARG A 2 -7.03 -2.27 -4.99
CA ARG A 2 -6.66 -0.84 -5.04
C ARG A 2 -7.92 0.00 -5.02
N TYR A 3 -8.02 0.92 -4.08
CA TYR A 3 -9.16 1.83 -3.93
C TYR A 3 -8.75 3.27 -4.23
N PRO A 4 -9.63 4.06 -4.86
CA PRO A 4 -9.34 5.45 -5.18
C PRO A 4 -9.23 6.29 -3.91
N LEU A 5 -8.23 7.16 -3.87
CA LEU A 5 -8.04 8.18 -2.84
C LEU A 5 -7.33 9.36 -3.50
N THR A 6 -7.91 10.54 -3.34
CA THR A 6 -7.30 11.80 -3.75
C THR A 6 -6.78 12.51 -2.51
N VAL A 7 -5.51 12.85 -2.52
CA VAL A 7 -4.89 13.70 -1.50
C VAL A 7 -5.01 15.14 -1.98
N ASP A 8 -5.50 16.01 -1.10
CA ASP A 8 -5.53 17.46 -1.27
C ASP A 8 -4.57 18.08 -0.26
N PHE A 9 -3.45 18.64 -0.74
CA PHE A 9 -2.44 19.20 0.15
C PHE A 9 -2.90 20.45 0.89
N GLU A 10 -3.92 21.16 0.38
CA GLU A 10 -4.50 22.31 1.07
C GLU A 10 -5.30 21.85 2.31
N ASP A 11 -6.01 20.72 2.21
CA ASP A 11 -6.74 20.13 3.34
C ASP A 11 -5.79 19.63 4.45
N PHE A 12 -4.57 19.24 4.09
CA PHE A 12 -3.52 18.87 5.05
C PHE A 12 -2.75 20.07 5.63
N GLY A 13 -3.05 21.30 5.16
CA GLY A 13 -2.32 22.51 5.55
C GLY A 13 -0.87 22.53 5.06
N TRP A 14 -0.57 21.84 3.96
CA TRP A 14 0.77 21.76 3.38
C TRP A 14 0.95 22.87 2.33
N ASP A 15 0.96 24.11 2.82
CA ASP A 15 1.01 25.32 1.98
C ASP A 15 2.31 25.48 1.18
N TRP A 16 3.36 24.76 1.59
CA TRP A 16 4.66 24.74 0.92
C TRP A 16 4.64 24.00 -0.43
N ILE A 17 3.59 23.22 -0.72
CA ILE A 17 3.44 22.55 -2.02
C ILE A 17 2.75 23.51 -3.00
N ILE A 18 3.51 23.96 -3.99
CA ILE A 18 3.02 24.89 -5.03
C ILE A 18 2.13 24.12 -6.02
N ALA A 19 2.62 22.98 -6.53
CA ALA A 19 1.85 22.08 -7.38
C ALA A 19 2.32 20.62 -7.26
N PRO A 20 1.47 19.64 -7.62
CA PRO A 20 0.02 19.77 -7.78
C PRO A 20 -0.65 19.99 -6.42
N LYS A 21 -1.80 20.70 -6.37
CA LYS A 21 -2.58 20.84 -5.13
C LYS A 21 -3.32 19.55 -4.74
N ARG A 22 -3.71 18.75 -5.74
CA ARG A 22 -4.37 17.46 -5.57
C ARG A 22 -3.70 16.36 -6.38
N TYR A 23 -3.56 15.16 -5.81
CA TYR A 23 -3.06 13.99 -6.55
C TYR A 23 -3.78 12.69 -6.18
N LYS A 24 -3.90 11.77 -7.15
CA LYS A 24 -4.56 10.46 -6.96
C LYS A 24 -3.59 9.44 -6.36
N ALA A 25 -3.48 9.43 -5.03
CA ALA A 25 -2.64 8.49 -4.29
C ALA A 25 -3.14 7.04 -4.41
N ASN A 26 -4.44 6.83 -4.21
CA ASN A 26 -5.04 5.50 -4.00
C ASN A 26 -4.49 4.81 -2.74
N TYR A 27 -5.08 3.68 -2.36
CA TYR A 27 -4.56 2.83 -1.29
C TYR A 27 -4.89 1.35 -1.52
N CYS A 28 -4.18 0.47 -0.84
CA CYS A 28 -4.43 -0.96 -0.83
C CYS A 28 -5.25 -1.33 0.40
N SER A 29 -6.31 -2.10 0.21
CA SER A 29 -7.09 -2.70 1.30
C SER A 29 -7.76 -3.98 0.82
N GLY A 30 -8.10 -4.85 1.76
CA GLY A 30 -8.76 -6.13 1.51
C GLY A 30 -8.00 -7.29 2.15
N GLU A 31 -8.71 -8.39 2.31
CA GLU A 31 -8.16 -9.62 2.86
C GLU A 31 -7.26 -10.31 1.84
N CYS A 32 -6.25 -11.02 2.34
CA CYS A 32 -5.37 -11.83 1.52
C CYS A 32 -5.44 -13.26 2.04
N GLU A 33 -5.87 -14.17 1.18
CA GLU A 33 -5.91 -15.59 1.52
C GLU A 33 -4.50 -16.19 1.55
N TYR A 34 -4.32 -17.17 2.45
CA TYR A 34 -3.12 -17.97 2.55
C TYR A 34 -3.06 -18.99 1.40
N MET A 35 -2.63 -18.54 0.21
CA MET A 35 -2.32 -19.47 -0.88
C MET A 35 -0.97 -20.16 -0.61
N HIS A 36 -0.93 -21.50 -0.74
CA HIS A 36 0.28 -22.32 -0.58
C HIS A 36 1.42 -21.97 -1.56
N LEU A 37 1.13 -21.17 -2.59
CA LEU A 37 2.05 -20.71 -3.64
C LEU A 37 1.89 -19.20 -3.85
N GLN A 38 2.18 -18.40 -2.81
CA GLN A 38 2.37 -16.96 -3.02
C GLN A 38 3.51 -16.74 -4.02
N LYS A 39 3.40 -15.70 -4.86
CA LYS A 39 4.46 -15.25 -5.78
C LYS A 39 5.81 -15.08 -5.06
N TYR A 40 5.76 -14.86 -3.75
CA TYR A 40 6.89 -14.74 -2.85
C TYR A 40 6.92 -15.91 -1.85
N PRO A 41 7.81 -16.91 -2.02
CA PRO A 41 7.84 -18.10 -1.17
C PRO A 41 8.25 -17.79 0.29
N HIS A 42 8.96 -16.68 0.53
CA HIS A 42 9.34 -16.26 1.88
C HIS A 42 8.11 -15.98 2.76
N THR A 43 7.00 -15.49 2.19
CA THR A 43 5.76 -15.23 2.92
C THR A 43 5.15 -16.53 3.45
N HIS A 44 5.25 -17.62 2.69
CA HIS A 44 4.78 -18.93 3.13
C HIS A 44 5.64 -19.52 4.25
N LEU A 45 6.96 -19.34 4.18
CA LEU A 45 7.91 -19.85 5.17
C LEU A 45 7.78 -19.15 6.53
N VAL A 46 7.69 -17.81 6.54
CA VAL A 46 7.55 -17.03 7.79
C VAL A 46 6.26 -17.39 8.53
N ASN A 47 5.17 -17.60 7.78
CA ASN A 47 3.90 -18.03 8.36
C ASN A 47 3.96 -19.43 9.00
N LYS A 48 4.59 -20.39 8.34
CA LYS A 48 4.81 -21.73 8.91
C LYS A 48 5.70 -21.68 10.16
N ALA A 49 6.68 -20.78 10.19
CA ALA A 49 7.57 -20.62 11.34
C ALA A 49 6.89 -19.95 12.54
N ASN A 50 5.92 -19.07 12.32
CA ASN A 50 5.19 -18.40 13.41
C ASN A 50 3.68 -18.20 13.09
N PRO A 51 2.86 -19.25 13.22
CA PRO A 51 1.43 -19.21 12.86
C PRO A 51 0.55 -18.39 13.82
N ARG A 52 1.10 -17.95 14.97
CA ARG A 52 0.39 -17.09 15.96
C ARG A 52 0.84 -15.62 15.89
N GLY A 53 1.85 -15.29 15.10
CA GLY A 53 2.22 -13.91 14.82
C GLY A 53 1.28 -13.30 13.78
N THR A 54 1.22 -11.97 13.72
CA THR A 54 0.51 -11.18 12.69
C THR A 54 1.11 -11.32 11.28
N ALA A 55 1.75 -12.46 10.98
CA ALA A 55 2.64 -12.70 9.85
C ALA A 55 1.92 -13.09 8.54
N GLY A 56 0.59 -12.99 8.52
CA GLY A 56 -0.22 -13.30 7.34
C GLY A 56 0.08 -12.42 6.13
N PRO A 57 -0.29 -12.86 4.91
CA PRO A 57 -0.17 -12.01 3.75
C PRO A 57 -1.02 -10.74 3.96
N CYS A 58 -0.44 -9.59 3.62
CA CYS A 58 -1.09 -8.29 3.76
C CYS A 58 -1.29 -7.65 2.39
N CYS A 59 -2.42 -6.97 2.20
CA CYS A 59 -2.70 -6.22 0.98
C CYS A 59 -1.85 -4.95 0.95
N THR A 60 -0.73 -4.99 0.21
CA THR A 60 0.26 -3.91 0.13
C THR A 60 0.59 -3.54 -1.32
N PRO A 61 1.03 -2.31 -1.63
CA PRO A 61 1.43 -1.94 -2.99
C PRO A 61 2.61 -2.77 -3.49
N THR A 62 2.49 -3.33 -4.69
CA THR A 62 3.58 -4.05 -5.36
C THR A 62 4.32 -3.21 -6.40
N LYS A 63 3.75 -2.06 -6.79
CA LYS A 63 4.34 -1.06 -7.69
C LYS A 63 3.84 0.32 -7.29
N MET A 64 4.74 1.30 -7.33
CA MET A 64 4.45 2.71 -7.09
C MET A 64 4.98 3.56 -8.23
N SER A 65 4.54 4.81 -8.32
CA SER A 65 5.04 5.77 -9.30
C SER A 65 5.28 7.12 -8.61
N PRO A 66 6.39 7.80 -8.92
CA PRO A 66 6.67 9.12 -8.36
C PRO A 66 5.73 10.17 -8.97
N ILE A 67 5.63 11.31 -8.29
CA ILE A 67 5.01 12.52 -8.81
C ILE A 67 6.06 13.64 -8.83
N ASN A 68 5.93 14.56 -9.79
CA ASN A 68 6.74 15.76 -9.82
C ASN A 68 6.06 16.84 -8.98
N MET A 69 6.82 17.48 -8.09
CA MET A 69 6.41 18.62 -7.30
C MET A 69 7.34 19.80 -7.62
N PRO A 70 6.93 20.72 -8.52
CA PRO A 70 7.69 21.94 -8.83
C PRO A 70 7.52 23.03 -7.77
#